data_AF-A0AAJ2ICF5-F1
#
_entry.id   AF-A0AAJ2ICF5-F1
#
_cell.length_a   1.000
_cell.length_b   1.000
_cell.length_c   1.000
_cell.angle_alpha   90.00
_cell.angle_beta   90.00
_cell.angle_gamma   90.00
#
_symmetry.space_group_name_H-M   'P 1'
#
loop_
_entity.id
_entity.type
_entity.pdbx_description
1 polymer ?
#
loop_
_entity_poly.entity_id
_entity_poly.type
_entity_poly.pdbx_seq_one_letter_code
_entity_poly.pdbx_strand_id
1 'polypeptide(L)'
;MPSVAAASLVSLLNDLAERTRDQSKEPDLRPAIGLVYDLGRLVAAGAEADIRLAQAAVAGAREQLEVGDHAINTPEKALLGKERQAYLAGALWAINELMTVRLEQLGTAFISGGLTRRGQIRALVLSNVAVDETLSPSELKKRIADNGTDVRLDEISRALGDLFTEGLVAPSQPGPGSDRRRKYFALTAEGRRTVAQVDE
;
A
#
# COMPACT_ATOMS: atom_id res chain seq x y z
N MET A 1 -16.79 17.07 5.56
CA MET A 1 -17.87 16.07 5.67
C MET A 1 -17.22 14.71 5.55
N PRO A 2 -17.55 13.75 6.42
CA PRO A 2 -16.94 12.43 6.36
C PRO A 2 -17.34 11.68 5.09
N SER A 3 -16.45 10.82 4.59
CA SER A 3 -16.76 10.01 3.41
C SER A 3 -17.79 8.91 3.71
N VAL A 4 -18.52 8.46 2.69
CA VAL A 4 -19.47 7.35 2.78
C VAL A 4 -18.79 6.06 3.27
N ALA A 5 -17.52 5.86 2.88
CA ALA A 5 -16.70 4.75 3.33
C ALA A 5 -16.41 4.82 4.83
N ALA A 6 -16.01 5.99 5.34
CA ALA A 6 -15.78 6.21 6.77
C ALA A 6 -17.06 6.01 7.60
N ALA A 7 -18.21 6.51 7.13
CA ALA A 7 -19.49 6.30 7.80
C ALA A 7 -19.91 4.82 7.84
N SER A 8 -19.64 4.06 6.77
CA SER A 8 -19.92 2.62 6.72
C SER A 8 -19.03 1.83 7.68
N LEU A 9 -17.75 2.20 7.79
CA LEU A 9 -16.79 1.66 8.75
C LEU A 9 -17.25 1.86 10.20
N VAL A 10 -17.74 3.05 10.52
CA VAL A 10 -18.29 3.37 11.85
C VAL A 10 -19.52 2.51 12.16
N SER A 11 -20.43 2.35 11.19
CA SER A 11 -21.61 1.48 11.35
C SER A 11 -21.21 0.02 11.62
N LEU A 12 -20.24 -0.49 10.87
CA LEU A 12 -19.74 -1.86 11.05
C LEU A 12 -19.08 -2.06 12.42
N LEU A 13 -18.31 -1.08 12.92
CA LEU A 13 -17.72 -1.11 14.26
C LEU A 13 -18.78 -1.18 15.35
N ASN A 14 -19.83 -0.36 15.24
CA ASN A 14 -20.94 -0.35 16.20
C ASN A 14 -21.73 -1.66 16.17
N ASP A 15 -22.07 -2.16 14.98
CA ASP A 15 -22.79 -3.44 14.81
C ASP A 15 -21.99 -4.60 15.43
N LEU A 16 -20.67 -4.62 15.26
CA LEU A 16 -19.80 -5.68 15.77
C LEU A 16 -19.68 -5.60 17.29
N ALA A 17 -19.63 -4.39 17.85
CA ALA A 17 -19.63 -4.13 19.30
C ALA A 17 -20.99 -4.45 19.97
N GLU A 18 -22.10 -4.31 19.26
CA GLU A 18 -23.42 -4.75 19.71
C GLU A 18 -23.55 -6.27 19.69
N ARG A 19 -23.13 -6.92 18.60
CA ARG A 19 -23.15 -8.39 18.47
C ARG A 19 -22.28 -9.09 19.51
N THR A 20 -21.14 -8.51 19.87
CA THR A 20 -20.27 -9.04 20.93
C THR A 20 -20.89 -8.94 22.32
N ARG A 21 -21.83 -8.01 22.53
CA ARG A 21 -22.59 -7.88 23.77
C ARG A 21 -23.78 -8.85 23.85
N ASP A 22 -24.30 -9.31 22.71
CA ASP A 22 -25.34 -10.34 22.67
C ASP A 22 -24.75 -11.73 23.00
N GLN A 23 -24.79 -12.07 24.29
CA GLN A 23 -24.27 -13.33 24.83
C GLN A 23 -25.20 -14.54 24.57
N SER A 24 -26.35 -14.34 23.92
CA SER A 24 -27.30 -15.42 23.68
C SER A 24 -26.80 -16.45 22.65
N LYS A 25 -25.79 -16.08 21.85
CA LYS A 25 -25.10 -16.93 20.86
C LYS A 25 -23.63 -16.56 20.82
N GLU A 26 -22.73 -17.51 20.54
CA GLU A 26 -21.34 -17.16 20.19
C GLU A 26 -21.38 -16.29 18.91
N PRO A 27 -20.99 -15.01 19.00
CA PRO A 27 -21.10 -14.10 17.86
C PRO A 27 -20.04 -14.43 16.82
N ASP A 28 -20.42 -14.41 15.54
CA ASP A 28 -19.46 -14.56 14.44
C ASP A 28 -18.64 -13.27 14.27
N LEU A 29 -17.39 -13.31 14.73
CA LEU A 29 -16.45 -12.18 14.69
C LEU A 29 -15.51 -12.20 13.49
N ARG A 30 -15.65 -13.16 12.56
CA ARG A 30 -14.83 -13.20 11.33
C ARG A 30 -14.84 -11.89 10.53
N PRO A 31 -15.93 -11.10 10.48
CA PRO A 31 -15.92 -9.80 9.80
C PRO A 31 -14.89 -8.79 10.36
N ALA A 32 -14.45 -8.95 11.62
CA ALA A 32 -13.42 -8.10 12.20
C ALA A 32 -12.06 -8.20 11.48
N ILE A 33 -11.80 -9.32 10.78
CA ILE A 33 -10.59 -9.51 9.97
C ILE A 33 -10.55 -8.48 8.82
N GLY A 34 -11.66 -8.32 8.09
CA GLY A 34 -11.76 -7.34 7.01
C GLY A 34 -11.72 -5.90 7.51
N LEU A 35 -12.29 -5.65 8.68
CA LEU A 35 -12.32 -4.33 9.32
C LEU A 35 -10.92 -3.79 9.63
N VAL A 36 -9.99 -4.66 10.07
CA VAL A 36 -8.59 -4.28 10.31
C VAL A 36 -7.92 -3.79 9.03
N TYR A 37 -8.19 -4.47 7.90
CA TYR A 37 -7.65 -4.09 6.60
C TYR A 37 -8.22 -2.75 6.10
N ASP A 38 -9.53 -2.53 6.26
CA ASP A 38 -10.20 -1.29 5.87
C ASP A 38 -9.75 -0.09 6.74
N LEU A 39 -9.55 -0.31 8.05
CA LEU A 39 -8.95 0.67 8.94
C LEU A 39 -7.50 0.98 8.56
N GLY A 40 -6.73 -0.03 8.15
CA GLY A 40 -5.38 0.16 7.63
C GLY A 40 -5.34 1.04 6.39
N ARG A 41 -6.27 0.83 5.45
CA ARG A 41 -6.39 1.67 4.25
C ARG A 41 -6.73 3.11 4.61
N LEU A 42 -7.66 3.29 5.56
CA LEU A 42 -8.06 4.60 6.02
C LEU A 42 -6.91 5.34 6.73
N VAL A 43 -6.14 4.66 7.57
CA VAL A 43 -4.98 5.27 8.26
C VAL A 43 -3.86 5.61 7.27
N ALA A 44 -3.66 4.78 6.24
CA ALA A 44 -2.55 4.96 5.30
C ALA A 44 -2.79 6.07 4.27
N ALA A 45 -4.04 6.32 3.86
CA ALA A 45 -4.38 7.23 2.75
C ALA A 45 -5.65 8.07 2.95
N GLY A 46 -6.35 7.94 4.08
CA GLY A 46 -7.59 8.64 4.35
C GLY A 46 -7.41 10.11 4.71
N ALA A 47 -8.46 10.90 4.53
CA ALA A 47 -8.50 12.27 5.00
C ALA A 47 -8.48 12.31 6.54
N GLU A 48 -7.82 13.32 7.13
CA GLU A 48 -7.71 13.47 8.58
C GLU A 48 -9.08 13.44 9.29
N ALA A 49 -10.10 14.06 8.72
CA ALA A 49 -11.45 14.07 9.27
C ALA A 49 -12.07 12.66 9.37
N ASP A 50 -11.81 11.79 8.39
CA ASP A 50 -12.30 10.41 8.37
C ASP A 50 -11.52 9.55 9.37
N ILE A 51 -10.19 9.77 9.49
CA ILE A 51 -9.35 9.10 10.48
C ILE A 51 -9.83 9.43 11.90
N ARG A 52 -10.07 10.72 12.18
CA ARG A 52 -10.60 11.16 13.49
C ARG A 52 -11.97 10.54 13.80
N LEU A 53 -12.84 10.43 12.79
CA LEU A 53 -14.15 9.79 12.94
C LEU A 53 -14.02 8.29 13.26
N ALA A 54 -13.19 7.56 12.50
CA ALA A 54 -12.94 6.15 12.75
C ALA A 54 -12.27 5.91 14.11
N GLN A 55 -11.33 6.77 14.52
CA GLN A 55 -10.70 6.71 15.84
C GLN A 55 -11.74 6.84 16.96
N ALA A 56 -12.69 7.76 16.84
CA ALA A 56 -13.77 7.91 17.81
C ALA A 56 -14.67 6.66 17.88
N ALA A 57 -14.99 6.06 16.74
CA ALA A 57 -15.79 4.83 16.69
C ALA A 57 -15.05 3.61 17.27
N VAL A 58 -13.75 3.46 16.99
CA VAL A 58 -12.91 2.42 17.60
C VAL A 58 -12.83 2.61 19.13
N ALA A 59 -12.69 3.84 19.60
CA ALA A 59 -12.70 4.15 21.03
C ALA A 59 -14.04 3.77 21.68
N GLY A 60 -15.17 4.15 21.06
CA GLY A 60 -16.50 3.78 21.52
C GLY A 60 -16.76 2.28 21.51
N ALA A 61 -16.33 1.57 20.47
CA ALA A 61 -16.41 0.11 20.40
C ALA A 61 -15.58 -0.56 21.52
N ARG A 62 -14.38 -0.04 21.79
CA ARG A 62 -13.53 -0.53 22.90
C ARG A 62 -14.23 -0.34 24.26
N GLU A 63 -14.80 0.84 24.51
CA GLU A 63 -15.55 1.10 25.75
C GLU A 63 -16.75 0.15 25.88
N GLN A 64 -17.48 -0.10 24.80
CA GLN A 64 -18.62 -1.03 24.80
C GLN A 64 -18.21 -2.48 25.12
N LEU A 65 -17.01 -2.89 24.70
CA LEU A 65 -16.45 -4.21 25.02
C LEU A 65 -15.93 -4.29 26.48
N GLU A 66 -15.65 -3.16 27.12
CA GLU A 66 -15.20 -3.09 28.52
C GLU A 66 -16.38 -3.09 29.52
N VAL A 67 -17.60 -2.76 29.09
CA VAL A 67 -18.78 -2.65 29.97
C VAL A 67 -19.46 -4.00 30.17
N GLY A 68 -19.13 -4.66 31.28
CA GLY A 68 -19.88 -5.78 31.86
C GLY A 68 -19.11 -6.41 33.02
N ASP A 69 -19.82 -7.05 33.96
CA ASP A 69 -19.24 -7.89 35.04
C ASP A 69 -18.41 -9.07 34.51
N HIS A 70 -18.25 -9.17 33.18
CA HIS A 70 -17.49 -10.17 32.44
C HIS A 70 -16.33 -9.54 31.64
N ALA A 71 -15.85 -8.34 32.01
CA ALA A 71 -14.54 -7.81 31.59
C ALA A 71 -13.41 -8.67 32.19
N ILE A 72 -13.41 -9.97 31.87
CA ILE A 72 -12.54 -10.99 32.44
C ILE A 72 -11.12 -10.80 31.92
N ASN A 73 -10.93 -10.18 30.75
CA ASN A 73 -9.61 -9.95 30.18
C ASN A 73 -9.49 -8.58 29.52
N THR A 74 -9.07 -7.58 30.30
CA THR A 74 -8.38 -6.42 29.70
C THR A 74 -7.20 -6.94 28.84
N PRO A 75 -6.73 -6.19 27.84
CA PRO A 75 -5.57 -6.59 27.03
C PRO A 75 -4.39 -7.09 27.88
N GLU A 76 -4.12 -6.40 29.00
CA GLU A 76 -3.10 -6.76 29.97
C GLU A 76 -3.38 -8.12 30.66
N LYS A 77 -4.61 -8.35 31.12
CA LYS A 77 -5.02 -9.63 31.73
C LYS A 77 -4.97 -10.78 30.72
N ALA A 78 -5.36 -10.53 29.46
CA ALA A 78 -5.27 -11.54 28.38
C ALA A 78 -3.82 -11.98 28.14
N LEU A 79 -2.89 -11.01 28.09
CA LEU A 79 -1.46 -11.24 27.89
C LEU A 79 -0.76 -11.92 29.08
N LEU A 80 -1.28 -11.74 30.30
CA LEU A 80 -0.80 -12.44 31.49
C LEU A 80 -1.48 -13.81 31.71
N GLY A 81 -2.56 -14.08 30.98
CA GLY A 81 -3.42 -15.26 31.14
C GLY A 81 -3.00 -16.48 30.31
N LYS A 82 -3.95 -17.42 30.19
CA LYS A 82 -3.81 -18.65 29.39
C LYS A 82 -3.85 -18.36 27.88
N GLU A 83 -4.59 -17.33 27.47
CA GLU A 83 -4.79 -16.93 26.07
C GLU A 83 -3.67 -16.03 25.51
N ARG A 84 -2.60 -15.80 26.27
CA ARG A 84 -1.53 -14.84 25.93
C ARG A 84 -0.93 -15.01 24.54
N GLN A 85 -0.77 -16.25 24.08
CA GLN A 85 -0.19 -16.56 22.77
C GLN A 85 -1.15 -16.20 21.64
N ALA A 86 -2.43 -16.58 21.76
CA ALA A 86 -3.45 -16.27 20.77
C ALA A 86 -3.71 -14.75 20.69
N TYR A 87 -3.76 -14.09 21.84
CA TYR A 87 -3.92 -12.63 21.91
C TYR A 87 -2.75 -11.89 21.24
N LEU A 88 -1.51 -12.27 21.57
CA LEU A 88 -0.31 -11.69 20.96
C LEU A 88 -0.24 -11.97 19.44
N ALA A 89 -0.55 -13.19 19.02
CA ALA A 89 -0.56 -13.55 17.60
C ALA A 89 -1.59 -12.72 16.81
N GLY A 90 -2.79 -12.51 17.36
CA GLY A 90 -3.81 -11.65 16.76
C GLY A 90 -3.36 -10.19 16.64
N ALA A 91 -2.74 -9.65 17.69
CA ALA A 91 -2.21 -8.28 17.67
C ALA A 91 -1.08 -8.10 16.63
N LEU A 92 -0.15 -9.06 16.56
CA LEU A 92 0.94 -9.05 15.57
C LEU A 92 0.42 -9.21 14.14
N TRP A 93 -0.58 -10.07 13.93
CA TRP A 93 -1.25 -10.19 12.64
C TRP A 93 -1.87 -8.85 12.22
N ALA A 94 -2.64 -8.21 13.11
CA ALA A 94 -3.26 -6.93 12.81
C ALA A 94 -2.23 -5.85 12.46
N ILE A 95 -1.14 -5.76 13.22
CA ILE A 95 -0.03 -4.83 12.92
C ILE A 95 0.60 -5.15 11.56
N ASN A 96 0.82 -6.42 11.25
CA ASN A 96 1.37 -6.84 9.95
C ASN A 96 0.45 -6.45 8.80
N GLU A 97 -0.87 -6.57 8.94
CA GLU A 97 -1.82 -6.10 7.93
C GLU A 97 -1.75 -4.59 7.72
N LEU A 98 -1.69 -3.80 8.81
CA LEU A 98 -1.52 -2.35 8.73
C LEU A 98 -0.20 -1.96 8.03
N MET A 99 0.88 -2.69 8.33
CA MET A 99 2.18 -2.50 7.68
C MET A 99 2.13 -2.86 6.19
N THR A 100 1.50 -3.99 5.84
CA THR A 100 1.28 -4.40 4.43
C THR A 100 0.54 -3.32 3.67
N VAL A 101 -0.58 -2.83 4.20
CA VAL A 101 -1.35 -1.75 3.56
C VAL A 101 -0.50 -0.48 3.43
N ARG A 102 0.26 -0.11 4.45
CA ARG A 102 1.15 1.05 4.37
C ARG A 102 2.25 0.86 3.33
N LEU A 103 2.85 -0.31 3.22
CA LEU A 103 3.86 -0.64 2.22
C LEU A 103 3.27 -0.64 0.80
N GLU A 104 2.05 -1.15 0.62
CA GLU A 104 1.30 -1.04 -0.65
C GLU A 104 1.07 0.43 -1.04
N GLN A 105 0.79 1.30 -0.06
CA GLN A 105 0.66 2.75 -0.27
C GLN A 105 2.00 3.43 -0.56
N LEU A 106 3.08 3.05 0.13
CA LEU A 106 4.41 3.59 -0.11
C LEU A 106 4.96 3.17 -1.47
N GLY A 107 4.69 1.93 -1.90
CA GLY A 107 4.99 1.45 -3.26
C GLY A 107 4.11 2.08 -4.35
N THR A 108 3.09 2.87 -3.97
CA THR A 108 2.21 3.60 -4.90
C THR A 108 2.37 5.13 -4.84
N ALA A 109 3.29 5.66 -4.04
CA ALA A 109 3.81 7.02 -4.18
C ALA A 109 4.95 6.97 -5.21
N PHE A 110 4.93 7.56 -6.41
CA PHE A 110 4.22 8.69 -6.99
C PHE A 110 3.86 8.34 -8.45
N ILE A 111 2.59 8.48 -8.83
CA ILE A 111 2.11 9.08 -10.09
C ILE A 111 0.58 9.01 -10.05
N SER A 112 -0.06 10.17 -10.09
CA SER A 112 -1.51 10.35 -10.15
C SER A 112 -2.13 9.53 -11.30
N GLY A 113 -3.07 8.64 -10.96
CA GLY A 113 -3.89 7.89 -11.91
C GLY A 113 -3.75 6.38 -11.73
N GLY A 114 -4.83 5.72 -11.34
CA GLY A 114 -4.89 4.27 -11.09
C GLY A 114 -4.35 3.46 -12.26
N LEU A 115 -3.08 3.04 -12.15
CA LEU A 115 -2.42 2.26 -13.15
C LEU A 115 -2.33 0.82 -12.66
N THR A 116 -2.93 -0.09 -13.42
CA THR A 116 -2.64 -1.52 -13.41
C THR A 116 -1.13 -1.79 -13.24
N ARG A 117 -0.71 -2.96 -12.72
CA ARG A 117 0.71 -3.34 -12.56
C ARG A 117 1.60 -2.92 -13.75
N ARG A 118 1.08 -3.04 -14.98
CA ARG A 118 1.75 -2.57 -16.21
C ARG A 118 2.11 -1.09 -16.18
N GLY A 119 1.20 -0.23 -15.74
CA GLY A 119 1.43 1.20 -15.67
C GLY A 119 2.33 1.63 -14.51
N GLN A 120 2.30 0.93 -13.38
CA GLN A 120 3.28 1.12 -12.30
C GLN A 120 4.70 0.82 -12.80
N ILE A 121 4.88 -0.28 -13.53
CA ILE A 121 6.18 -0.64 -14.11
C ILE A 121 6.61 0.39 -15.16
N ARG A 122 5.68 0.88 -16.00
CA ARG A 122 5.94 1.96 -16.96
C ARG A 122 6.41 3.24 -16.27
N ALA A 123 5.73 3.64 -15.19
CA ALA A 123 6.11 4.78 -14.36
C ALA A 123 7.51 4.62 -13.74
N LEU A 124 7.79 3.46 -13.13
CA LEU A 124 9.09 3.15 -12.54
C LEU A 124 10.23 3.16 -13.58
N VAL A 125 9.98 2.60 -14.76
CA VAL A 125 10.95 2.65 -15.86
C VAL A 125 11.20 4.09 -16.29
N LEU A 126 10.15 4.88 -16.50
CA LEU A 126 10.29 6.26 -16.95
C LEU A 126 11.05 7.13 -15.94
N SER A 127 10.75 7.02 -14.64
CA SER A 127 11.44 7.78 -13.59
C SER A 127 12.92 7.39 -13.46
N ASN A 128 13.25 6.11 -13.59
CA ASN A 128 14.65 5.67 -13.52
C ASN A 128 15.46 6.06 -14.76
N VAL A 129 14.86 6.08 -15.95
CA VAL A 129 15.50 6.60 -17.18
C VAL A 129 15.66 8.12 -17.13
N ALA A 130 14.90 8.84 -16.30
CA ALA A 130 15.05 10.28 -16.15
C ALA A 130 16.32 10.70 -15.38
N VAL A 131 16.82 9.85 -14.49
CA VAL A 131 17.98 10.16 -13.63
C VAL A 131 19.30 10.09 -14.40
N ASP A 132 19.39 9.22 -15.40
CA ASP A 132 20.61 8.95 -16.15
C ASP A 132 20.45 9.23 -17.64
N GLU A 133 21.54 9.65 -18.29
CA GLU A 133 21.51 9.90 -19.73
C GLU A 133 21.23 8.62 -20.55
N THR A 134 21.71 7.46 -20.11
CA THR A 134 21.54 6.18 -20.83
C THR A 134 21.54 4.97 -19.91
N LEU A 135 20.53 4.09 -20.04
CA LEU A 135 20.41 2.85 -19.25
C LEU A 135 20.01 1.64 -20.09
N SER A 136 20.50 0.47 -19.71
CA SER A 136 20.05 -0.83 -20.24
C SER A 136 18.93 -1.44 -19.39
N PRO A 137 18.12 -2.37 -19.93
CA PRO A 137 17.05 -3.04 -19.18
C PRO A 137 17.53 -3.75 -17.90
N SER A 138 18.74 -4.32 -17.92
CA SER A 138 19.31 -5.01 -16.76
C SER A 138 19.73 -4.03 -15.65
N GLU A 139 20.22 -2.84 -16.03
CA GLU A 139 20.57 -1.78 -15.07
C GLU A 139 19.30 -1.18 -14.44
N LEU A 140 18.25 -0.97 -15.25
CA LEU A 140 16.93 -0.58 -14.75
C LEU A 140 16.38 -1.58 -13.76
N LYS A 141 16.47 -2.89 -14.07
CA LYS A 141 16.02 -3.95 -13.14
C LYS A 141 16.75 -3.85 -11.80
N LYS A 142 18.07 -3.69 -11.84
CA LYS A 142 18.88 -3.59 -10.62
C LYS A 142 18.45 -2.38 -9.77
N ARG A 143 18.28 -1.20 -10.37
CA ARG A 143 17.87 0.00 -9.64
C ARG A 143 16.47 -0.09 -9.04
N ILE A 144 15.52 -0.61 -9.81
CA ILE A 144 14.15 -0.79 -9.33
C ILE A 144 14.14 -1.77 -8.13
N ALA A 145 14.97 -2.82 -8.20
CA ALA A 145 15.17 -3.75 -7.08
C ALA A 145 15.87 -3.11 -5.87
N ASP A 146 16.88 -2.26 -6.10
CA ASP A 146 17.58 -1.51 -5.05
C ASP A 146 16.61 -0.55 -4.30
N ASN A 147 15.55 -0.09 -4.98
CA ASN A 147 14.44 0.68 -4.41
C ASN A 147 13.31 -0.21 -3.82
N GLY A 148 13.55 -1.51 -3.63
CA GLY A 148 12.65 -2.42 -2.94
C GLY A 148 11.49 -2.99 -3.78
N THR A 149 11.50 -2.79 -5.11
CA THR A 149 10.45 -3.31 -5.99
C THR A 149 10.98 -4.46 -6.87
N ASP A 150 10.35 -5.63 -6.81
CA ASP A 150 10.70 -6.75 -7.70
C ASP A 150 9.90 -6.70 -9.01
N VAL A 151 10.62 -6.46 -10.11
CA VAL A 151 10.07 -6.41 -11.47
C VAL A 151 10.85 -7.35 -12.39
N ARG A 152 10.13 -8.12 -13.21
CA ARG A 152 10.76 -9.04 -14.16
C ARG A 152 11.35 -8.28 -15.35
N LEU A 153 12.40 -8.84 -15.94
CA LEU A 153 13.10 -8.21 -17.07
C LEU A 153 12.22 -8.10 -18.32
N ASP A 154 11.30 -9.04 -18.52
CA ASP A 154 10.33 -9.01 -19.64
C ASP A 154 9.29 -7.89 -19.43
N GLU A 155 8.87 -7.64 -18.19
CA GLU A 155 7.98 -6.53 -17.87
C GLU A 155 8.65 -5.18 -18.14
N ILE A 156 9.92 -5.02 -17.75
CA ILE A 156 10.74 -3.82 -18.06
C ILE A 156 10.89 -3.64 -19.57
N SER A 157 11.18 -4.73 -20.30
CA SER A 157 11.36 -4.67 -21.75
C SER A 157 10.06 -4.29 -22.47
N ARG A 158 8.90 -4.78 -22.01
CA ARG A 158 7.60 -4.37 -22.52
C ARG A 158 7.32 -2.89 -22.24
N ALA A 159 7.56 -2.43 -21.01
CA ALA A 159 7.37 -1.03 -20.65
C ALA A 159 8.27 -0.08 -21.47
N LEU A 160 9.54 -0.44 -21.71
CA LEU A 160 10.42 0.30 -22.61
C LEU A 160 9.91 0.30 -24.06
N GLY A 161 9.32 -0.80 -24.52
CA GLY A 161 8.68 -0.88 -25.84
C GLY A 161 7.47 0.04 -25.97
N ASP A 162 6.62 0.09 -24.95
CA ASP A 162 5.47 1.00 -24.89
C ASP A 162 5.93 2.46 -24.91
N LEU A 163 6.87 2.83 -24.03
CA LEU A 163 7.45 4.18 -23.97
C LEU A 163 8.18 4.59 -25.26
N PHE A 164 8.81 3.63 -25.95
CA PHE A 164 9.45 3.86 -27.24
C PHE A 164 8.41 4.16 -28.33
N THR A 165 7.32 3.41 -28.35
CA THR A 165 6.21 3.59 -29.30
C THR A 165 5.54 4.96 -29.12
N GLU A 166 5.48 5.45 -27.88
CA GLU A 166 4.96 6.77 -27.51
C GLU A 166 5.99 7.89 -27.72
N GLY A 167 7.20 7.60 -28.18
CA GLY A 167 8.24 8.61 -28.43
C GLY A 167 8.87 9.21 -27.17
N LEU A 168 8.65 8.63 -25.98
CA LEU A 168 9.17 9.14 -24.70
C LEU A 168 10.61 8.67 -24.43
N VAL A 169 10.97 7.49 -24.93
CA VAL A 169 12.34 6.98 -24.89
C VAL A 169 12.83 6.64 -26.29
N ALA A 170 14.15 6.72 -26.50
CA ALA A 170 14.79 6.31 -27.74
C ALA A 170 16.03 5.45 -27.46
N PRO A 171 16.39 4.52 -28.38
CA PRO A 171 17.68 3.84 -28.33
C PRO A 171 18.81 4.86 -28.31
N SER A 172 19.77 4.63 -27.43
CA SER A 172 20.95 5.49 -27.31
C SER A 172 22.24 4.69 -27.49
N GLN A 173 23.30 5.40 -27.82
CA GLN A 173 24.65 4.81 -27.84
C GLN A 173 25.08 4.50 -26.40
N PRO A 174 25.74 3.35 -26.17
CA PRO A 174 26.37 3.07 -24.89
C PRO A 174 27.39 4.15 -24.53
N GLY A 175 27.48 4.48 -23.24
CA GLY A 175 28.53 5.34 -22.72
C GLY A 175 29.94 4.74 -22.88
N PRO A 176 31.00 5.55 -22.71
CA PRO A 176 32.38 5.06 -22.73
C PRO A 176 32.58 3.94 -21.70
N GLY A 177 33.08 2.79 -22.13
CA GLY A 177 33.32 1.62 -21.25
C GLY A 177 32.12 0.68 -21.07
N SER A 178 30.96 1.00 -21.64
CA SER A 178 29.76 0.15 -21.60
C SER A 178 29.79 -0.96 -22.66
N ASP A 179 29.05 -2.05 -22.41
CA ASP A 179 28.96 -3.21 -23.30
C ASP A 179 28.17 -2.87 -24.58
N ARG A 180 28.89 -2.72 -25.71
CA ARG A 180 28.31 -2.39 -27.03
C ARG A 180 27.29 -3.40 -27.56
N ARG A 181 27.21 -4.60 -26.99
CA ARG A 181 26.24 -5.63 -27.40
C ARG A 181 24.86 -5.44 -26.74
N ARG A 182 24.77 -4.61 -25.69
CA ARG A 182 23.52 -4.35 -24.99
C ARG A 182 22.77 -3.19 -25.62
N LYS A 183 21.45 -3.22 -25.46
CA LYS A 183 20.56 -2.11 -25.84
C LYS A 183 20.52 -1.10 -24.70
N TYR A 184 20.67 0.18 -25.06
CA TYR A 184 20.57 1.30 -24.14
C TYR A 184 19.45 2.22 -24.59
N PHE A 185 18.80 2.85 -23.62
CA PHE A 185 17.68 3.77 -23.83
C PHE A 185 17.93 5.07 -23.07
N ALA A 186 17.49 6.17 -23.67
CA ALA A 186 17.55 7.52 -23.11
C ALA A 186 16.19 8.20 -23.26
N LEU A 187 15.89 9.20 -22.41
CA LEU A 187 14.74 10.06 -22.62
C LEU A 187 14.88 10.89 -23.90
N THR A 188 13.79 11.03 -24.63
CA THR A 188 13.68 12.02 -25.71
C THR A 188 13.42 13.41 -25.12
N ALA A 189 13.44 14.45 -25.97
CA ALA A 189 13.03 15.79 -25.56
C ALA A 189 11.55 15.86 -25.14
N GLU A 190 10.72 14.95 -25.65
CA GLU A 190 9.32 14.81 -25.23
C GLU A 190 9.23 14.09 -23.89
N GLY A 191 9.93 12.96 -23.73
CA GLY A 191 9.99 12.23 -22.46
C GLY A 191 10.47 13.09 -21.29
N ARG A 192 11.50 13.93 -21.51
CA ARG A 192 11.96 14.89 -20.48
C ARG A 192 10.90 15.90 -20.06
N ARG A 193 10.11 16.41 -21.02
CA ARG A 193 9.01 17.34 -20.72
C ARG A 193 7.89 16.66 -19.94
N THR A 194 7.55 15.42 -20.29
CA THR A 194 6.54 14.63 -19.59
C THR A 194 6.94 14.36 -18.14
N VAL A 195 8.21 14.03 -17.88
CA VAL A 195 8.70 13.84 -16.50
C VAL A 195 8.67 15.15 -15.72
N ALA A 196 9.12 16.26 -16.32
CA ALA A 196 9.13 17.57 -15.67
C ALA A 196 7.73 18.07 -15.26
N GLN A 197 6.68 17.70 -16.00
CA GLN A 197 5.28 18.04 -15.67
C GLN A 197 4.69 17.20 -14.53
N VAL A 198 5.34 16.11 -14.14
CA VAL A 198 4.89 15.22 -13.06
C VAL A 198 5.50 15.62 -11.70
N ASP A 199 6.60 16.38 -11.73
CA ASP A 199 7.30 16.89 -10.54
C ASP A 199 6.85 18.31 -10.11
N GLU A 200 5.92 18.95 -10.85
CA GLU A 200 5.20 20.20 -10.48
C GLU A 200 3.84 19.90 -9.82
#